data_AF-A0A7C6SVD5-F1
#
_entry.id   AF-A0A7C6SVD5-F1
#
_cell.length_a   1.000
_cell.length_b   1.000
_cell.length_c   1.000
_cell.angle_alpha   90.00
_cell.angle_beta   90.00
_cell.angle_gamma   90.00
#
_symmetry.space_group_name_H-M   'P 1'
#
loop_
_entity.id
_entity.type
_entity.pdbx_description
1 polymer ?
#
loop_
_entity_poly.entity_id
_entity_poly.type
_entity_poly.pdbx_seq_one_letter_code
_entity_poly.pdbx_strand_id
1 'polypeptide(L)'
;MTKLQANHGKRLALEVGRRTYARIPVGTHVISKDDDIVDVVLKYAGPALREGDIMVVSEKIVAITQERAYPISQIKTSRLARFLAGFVYKSPYGIGLGSPCTMELAIREAGVFRIIAASIAAGVAKLFGINGVFYR
;
A
#
# COMPACT_ATOMS: atom_id res chain seq x y z
N MET A 1 28.42 13.83 4.67
CA MET A 1 27.59 13.03 5.59
C MET A 1 26.26 13.74 5.77
N THR A 2 25.16 13.15 5.30
CA THR A 2 23.82 13.70 5.50
C THR A 2 23.53 13.71 7.00
N LYS A 3 23.18 14.87 7.55
CA LYS A 3 22.91 15.04 8.98
C LYS A 3 21.70 14.18 9.34
N LEU A 4 21.90 13.14 10.17
CA LEU A 4 20.82 12.25 10.61
C LEU A 4 19.85 13.05 11.46
N GLN A 5 18.65 13.31 10.94
CA GLN A 5 17.63 14.10 11.60
C GLN A 5 16.39 13.23 11.84
N ALA A 6 15.83 13.26 13.05
CA ALA A 6 14.60 12.54 13.31
C ALA A 6 13.42 13.15 12.52
N ASN A 7 12.47 12.30 12.11
CA ASN A 7 11.17 12.78 11.65
C ASN A 7 10.47 13.57 12.76
N HIS A 8 9.61 14.51 12.37
CA HIS A 8 8.87 15.34 13.32
C HIS A 8 8.13 14.49 14.37
N GLY A 9 8.32 14.83 15.64
CA GLY A 9 7.73 14.10 16.77
C GLY A 9 8.30 12.69 17.04
N LYS A 10 9.40 12.30 16.39
CA LYS A 10 10.05 11.00 16.59
C LYS A 10 11.45 11.17 17.20
N ARG A 11 11.90 10.12 17.87
CA ARG A 11 13.27 10.00 18.43
C ARG A 11 14.09 9.02 17.59
N LEU A 12 15.35 9.35 17.36
CA LEU A 12 16.29 8.46 16.67
C LEU A 12 16.54 7.20 17.49
N ALA A 13 16.91 7.32 18.76
CA ALA A 13 17.06 6.18 19.65
C ALA A 13 15.73 5.81 20.33
N LEU A 14 15.44 4.51 20.41
CA LEU A 14 14.31 3.97 21.16
C LEU A 14 14.74 2.70 21.90
N GLU A 15 14.38 2.61 23.17
CA GLU A 15 14.63 1.43 23.99
C GLU A 15 13.48 0.43 23.86
N VAL A 16 13.81 -0.83 23.59
CA VAL A 16 12.87 -1.95 23.56
C VAL A 16 13.45 -3.07 24.40
N GLY A 17 12.84 -3.34 25.56
CA GLY A 17 13.38 -4.29 26.53
C GLY A 17 14.72 -3.83 27.07
N ARG A 18 15.78 -4.62 26.83
CA ARG A 18 17.17 -4.31 27.24
C ARG A 18 18.07 -3.85 26.09
N ARG A 19 17.49 -3.47 24.95
CA ARG A 19 18.23 -3.05 23.75
C ARG A 19 17.80 -1.67 23.30
N THR A 20 18.76 -0.89 22.79
CA THR A 20 18.54 0.42 22.19
C THR A 20 18.67 0.32 20.69
N TYR A 21 17.65 0.77 19.97
CA TYR A 21 17.61 0.76 18.51
C TYR A 21 17.69 2.18 17.97
N ALA A 22 18.59 2.41 17.01
CA ALA A 22 18.63 3.64 16.23
C ALA A 22 17.68 3.50 15.02
N ARG A 23 16.69 4.40 14.92
CA ARG A 23 15.76 4.52 13.80
C ARG A 23 16.15 5.72 12.98
N ILE A 24 16.89 5.47 11.92
CA ILE A 24 17.48 6.49 11.09
C ILE A 24 16.59 6.68 9.85
N PRO A 25 15.90 7.82 9.71
CA PRO A 25 15.17 8.08 8.47
C PRO A 25 16.15 8.39 7.34
N VAL A 26 15.84 7.86 6.16
CA VAL A 26 16.66 8.04 4.96
C VAL A 26 15.90 8.97 4.02
N GLY A 27 16.45 10.17 3.81
CA GLY A 27 15.91 11.11 2.82
C GLY A 27 16.32 10.70 1.41
N THR A 28 15.36 10.62 0.51
CA THR A 28 15.55 10.29 -0.92
C THR A 28 15.07 11.43 -1.81
N HIS A 29 15.30 11.33 -3.12
CA HIS A 29 14.51 12.07 -4.09
C HIS A 29 13.06 11.55 -4.13
N VAL A 30 12.22 12.20 -4.95
CA VAL A 30 10.88 11.69 -5.23
C VAL A 30 11.01 10.43 -6.09
N ILE A 31 10.64 9.30 -5.52
CA ILE A 31 10.67 8.00 -6.21
C ILE A 31 9.61 7.95 -7.30
N SER A 32 10.02 7.46 -8.46
CA SER A 32 9.23 7.32 -9.67
C SER A 32 9.23 5.87 -10.15
N LYS A 33 8.42 5.59 -11.18
CA LYS A 33 8.37 4.27 -11.81
C LYS A 33 9.66 3.90 -12.57
N ASP A 34 10.50 4.89 -12.86
CA ASP A 34 11.74 4.70 -13.61
C ASP A 34 12.93 4.37 -12.68
N ASP A 35 12.69 4.34 -11.36
CA ASP A 35 13.68 3.98 -10.35
C ASP A 35 13.67 2.47 -10.04
N ASP A 36 14.84 1.90 -9.77
CA ASP A 36 14.98 0.60 -9.11
C ASP A 36 15.11 0.79 -7.59
N ILE A 37 14.30 0.08 -6.81
CA ILE A 37 14.25 0.28 -5.36
C ILE A 37 15.55 -0.18 -4.66
N VAL A 38 16.25 -1.19 -5.20
CA VAL A 38 17.53 -1.66 -4.65
C VAL A 38 18.59 -0.60 -4.87
N ASP A 39 18.65 0.00 -6.06
CA ASP A 39 19.59 1.09 -6.35
C ASP A 39 19.34 2.33 -5.48
N VAL A 40 18.07 2.66 -5.25
CA VAL A 40 17.68 3.74 -4.31
C VAL A 40 18.19 3.44 -2.90
N VAL A 41 18.00 2.21 -2.39
CA VAL A 41 18.49 1.82 -1.06
C VAL A 41 20.01 1.89 -0.98
N LEU A 42 20.72 1.33 -1.97
CA LEU A 42 22.19 1.36 -2.00
C LEU A 42 22.74 2.78 -2.05
N LYS A 43 22.10 3.67 -2.83
CA LYS A 43 22.50 5.07 -2.97
C LYS A 43 22.29 5.88 -1.68
N TYR A 44 21.11 5.78 -1.06
CA TYR A 44 20.72 6.66 0.04
C TYR A 44 20.96 6.08 1.44
N ALA A 45 20.77 4.78 1.61
CA ALA A 45 20.94 4.09 2.90
C ALA A 45 22.28 3.35 3.01
N GLY A 46 22.83 2.86 1.89
CA GLY A 46 24.06 2.06 1.84
C GLY A 46 25.22 2.61 2.70
N PRO A 47 25.56 3.91 2.63
CA PRO A 47 26.65 4.48 3.44
C PRO A 47 26.42 4.47 4.96
N ALA A 48 25.18 4.28 5.42
CA ALA A 48 24.81 4.26 6.83
C ALA A 48 24.49 2.85 7.36
N LEU A 49 24.24 1.88 6.46
CA LEU A 49 23.89 0.51 6.81
C LEU A 49 25.12 -0.28 7.29
N ARG A 50 24.91 -1.10 8.31
CA ARG A 50 25.89 -2.05 8.85
C ARG A 50 25.33 -3.46 8.78
N GLU A 51 26.23 -4.43 8.86
CA GLU A 51 25.85 -5.83 9.00
C GLU A 51 24.96 -6.01 10.25
N GLY A 52 23.81 -6.68 10.07
CA GLY A 52 22.80 -6.87 11.12
C GLY A 52 21.74 -5.77 11.22
N ASP A 53 21.85 -4.68 10.46
CA ASP A 53 20.80 -3.66 10.39
C ASP A 53 19.56 -4.16 9.63
N ILE A 54 18.40 -3.60 9.98
CA ILE A 54 17.13 -3.86 9.30
C ILE A 54 16.75 -2.63 8.49
N MET A 55 16.70 -2.78 7.16
CA MET A 55 16.18 -1.74 6.27
C MET A 55 14.66 -1.91 6.12
N VAL A 56 13.92 -0.83 6.36
CA VAL A 56 12.46 -0.80 6.21
C VAL A 56 12.11 0.16 5.09
N VAL A 57 11.39 -0.34 4.10
CA VAL A 57 10.95 0.40 2.92
C VAL A 57 9.43 0.44 2.91
N SER A 58 8.84 1.60 2.59
CA SER A 58 7.39 1.71 2.46
C SER A 58 6.89 0.93 1.25
N GLU A 59 5.84 0.14 1.43
CA GLU A 59 5.18 -0.59 0.33
C GLU A 59 4.82 0.35 -0.84
N LYS A 60 4.44 1.60 -0.56
CA LYS A 60 4.07 2.56 -1.59
C LYS A 60 5.17 2.80 -2.62
N ILE A 61 6.41 2.99 -2.17
CA ILE A 61 7.51 3.29 -3.11
C ILE A 61 7.93 2.04 -3.87
N VAL A 62 7.84 0.86 -3.24
CA VAL A 62 8.02 -0.43 -3.92
C VAL A 62 6.97 -0.63 -5.02
N ALA A 63 5.69 -0.33 -4.73
CA ALA A 63 4.62 -0.42 -5.72
C ALA A 63 4.82 0.56 -6.88
N ILE A 64 5.37 1.75 -6.62
CA ILE A 64 5.71 2.73 -7.67
C ILE A 64 6.81 2.18 -8.58
N THR A 65 7.93 1.70 -8.03
CA THR A 65 9.07 1.15 -8.81
C THR A 65 8.72 -0.14 -9.55
N GLN A 66 7.69 -0.87 -9.11
CA GLN A 66 7.18 -2.06 -9.79
C GLN A 66 6.04 -1.77 -10.79
N GLU A 67 5.78 -0.50 -11.11
CA GLU A 67 4.69 -0.07 -12.00
C GLU A 67 3.29 -0.54 -11.57
N ARG A 68 3.08 -0.73 -10.27
CA ARG A 68 1.80 -1.14 -9.66
C ARG A 68 1.00 0.03 -9.09
N ALA A 69 1.50 1.26 -9.24
CA ALA A 69 0.81 2.48 -8.88
C ALA A 69 0.34 3.22 -10.14
N TYR A 70 -0.96 3.44 -10.27
CA TYR A 70 -1.56 4.00 -11.48
C TYR A 70 -2.12 5.41 -11.24
N PRO A 71 -1.83 6.39 -12.11
CA PRO A 71 -2.58 7.63 -12.19
C PRO A 71 -4.06 7.34 -12.49
N ILE A 72 -4.97 8.00 -11.78
CA ILE A 72 -6.43 7.80 -11.92
C ILE A 72 -6.88 8.00 -13.38
N SER A 73 -6.29 8.98 -14.08
CA SER A 73 -6.58 9.27 -15.49
C SER A 73 -6.28 8.11 -16.46
N GLN A 74 -5.43 7.17 -16.07
CA GLN A 74 -5.07 6.00 -16.88
C GLN A 74 -5.99 4.79 -16.62
N ILE A 75 -6.86 4.87 -15.60
CA ILE A 75 -7.75 3.76 -15.22
C ILE A 75 -9.06 3.85 -15.99
N LYS A 76 -9.18 3.07 -17.07
CA LYS A 76 -10.44 2.87 -17.78
C LYS A 76 -11.36 1.95 -16.97
N THR A 77 -12.45 2.49 -16.44
CA THR A 77 -13.39 1.74 -15.58
C THR A 77 -14.44 0.99 -16.37
N SER A 78 -14.59 -0.30 -16.09
CA SER A 78 -15.63 -1.14 -16.68
C SER A 78 -17.03 -0.80 -16.13
N ARG A 79 -18.07 -1.25 -16.83
CA ARG A 79 -19.46 -1.17 -16.32
C ARG A 79 -19.61 -1.98 -15.03
N LEU A 80 -18.94 -3.13 -14.94
CA LEU A 80 -18.93 -3.99 -13.76
C LEU A 80 -18.33 -3.26 -12.55
N ALA A 81 -17.17 -2.62 -12.72
CA ALA A 81 -16.53 -1.87 -11.64
C ALA A 81 -17.43 -0.75 -11.11
N ARG A 82 -18.08 0.00 -12.00
CA ARG A 82 -19.04 1.06 -11.63
C ARG A 82 -20.25 0.51 -10.86
N PHE A 83 -20.77 -0.64 -11.30
CA PHE A 83 -21.89 -1.29 -10.64
C PHE A 83 -21.51 -1.79 -9.24
N LEU A 84 -20.44 -2.56 -9.12
CA LEU A 84 -20.03 -3.17 -7.86
C LEU A 84 -19.56 -2.14 -6.82
N ALA A 85 -18.89 -1.07 -7.23
CA ALA A 85 -18.43 -0.02 -6.32
C ALA A 85 -19.56 0.63 -5.51
N GLY A 86 -20.78 0.65 -6.06
CA GLY A 86 -21.97 1.19 -5.36
C GLY A 86 -22.41 0.37 -4.15
N PHE A 87 -22.05 -0.92 -4.07
CA PHE A 87 -22.45 -1.82 -2.98
C PHE A 87 -21.42 -1.86 -1.84
N VAL A 88 -20.25 -1.26 -2.03
CA VAL A 88 -19.17 -1.26 -1.03
C VAL A 88 -19.48 -0.26 0.09
N TYR A 89 -19.29 -0.69 1.33
CA TYR A 89 -19.42 0.19 2.49
C TYR A 89 -18.33 1.27 2.47
N LYS A 90 -18.75 2.53 2.57
CA LYS A 90 -17.84 3.69 2.61
C LYS A 90 -17.39 3.95 4.04
N SER A 91 -16.18 3.54 4.36
CA SER A 91 -15.56 3.73 5.66
C SER A 91 -14.97 5.14 5.80
N PRO A 92 -15.00 5.76 6.99
CA PRO A 92 -14.28 7.01 7.24
C PRO A 92 -12.76 6.84 7.19
N TYR A 93 -12.26 5.59 7.29
CA TYR A 93 -10.82 5.29 7.28
C TYR A 93 -10.21 5.18 5.88
N GLY A 94 -11.02 5.20 4.81
CA GLY A 94 -10.51 5.17 3.44
C GLY A 94 -11.54 4.78 2.38
N ILE A 95 -11.18 5.04 1.11
CA ILE A 95 -12.04 4.80 -0.06
C ILE A 95 -12.27 3.31 -0.32
N GLY A 96 -11.25 2.47 -0.05
CA GLY A 96 -11.31 1.02 -0.32
C GLY A 96 -11.73 0.72 -1.76
N LEU A 97 -12.60 -0.29 -1.95
CA LEU A 97 -13.21 -0.62 -3.24
C LEU A 97 -14.44 0.21 -3.59
N GLY A 98 -14.73 1.27 -2.81
CA GLY A 98 -15.91 2.12 -2.99
C GLY A 98 -15.81 3.12 -4.14
N SER A 99 -14.69 3.14 -4.88
CA SER A 99 -14.57 3.90 -6.11
C SER A 99 -14.55 2.97 -7.32
N PRO A 100 -15.14 3.36 -8.47
CA PRO A 100 -15.04 2.57 -9.70
C PRO A 100 -13.59 2.29 -10.13
N CYS A 101 -12.66 3.22 -9.88
CA CYS A 101 -11.25 3.04 -10.24
C CYS A 101 -10.58 1.95 -9.39
N THR A 102 -10.77 1.98 -8.07
CA THR A 102 -10.19 0.97 -7.17
C THR A 102 -10.84 -0.40 -7.35
N MET A 103 -12.15 -0.45 -7.62
CA MET A 103 -12.83 -1.70 -7.99
C MET A 103 -12.30 -2.28 -9.31
N GLU A 104 -12.05 -1.42 -10.31
CA GLU A 104 -11.46 -1.85 -11.58
C GLU A 104 -10.06 -2.45 -11.40
N LEU A 105 -9.21 -1.83 -10.57
CA LEU A 105 -7.89 -2.40 -10.24
C LEU A 105 -8.02 -3.76 -9.53
N ALA A 106 -8.98 -3.89 -8.60
CA ALA A 106 -9.24 -5.16 -7.94
C ALA A 106 -9.72 -6.26 -8.92
N ILE A 107 -10.55 -5.90 -9.91
CA ILE A 107 -10.97 -6.81 -10.97
C ILE A 107 -9.79 -7.26 -11.84
N ARG A 108 -8.86 -6.36 -12.16
CA ARG A 108 -7.67 -6.69 -12.95
C ARG A 108 -6.72 -7.61 -12.20
N GLU A 109 -6.54 -7.39 -10.90
CA GLU A 109 -5.64 -8.19 -10.05
C GLU A 109 -6.24 -9.56 -9.70
N ALA A 110 -7.48 -9.59 -9.22
CA ALA A 110 -8.11 -10.81 -8.69
C ALA A 110 -8.89 -11.61 -9.75
N GLY A 111 -9.23 -10.97 -10.87
CA GLY A 111 -10.07 -11.54 -11.93
C GLY A 111 -11.57 -11.33 -11.72
N VAL A 112 -12.28 -11.15 -12.83
CA VAL A 112 -13.73 -10.89 -12.87
C VAL A 112 -14.54 -11.96 -12.12
N PHE A 113 -14.25 -13.24 -12.36
CA PHE A 113 -14.98 -14.35 -11.75
C PHE A 113 -14.87 -14.36 -10.22
N ARG A 114 -13.67 -14.14 -9.68
CA ARG A 114 -13.43 -14.11 -8.24
C ARG A 114 -14.13 -12.93 -7.58
N ILE A 115 -14.08 -11.75 -8.20
CA ILE A 115 -14.78 -10.56 -7.70
C ILE A 115 -16.29 -10.76 -7.68
N ILE A 116 -16.86 -11.36 -8.72
CA ILE A 116 -18.31 -11.64 -8.78
C ILE A 116 -18.68 -12.67 -7.70
N ALA A 117 -17.95 -13.77 -7.59
CA ALA A 117 -18.20 -14.81 -6.59
C ALA A 117 -18.14 -14.23 -5.16
N ALA A 118 -17.10 -13.45 -4.84
CA ALA A 118 -16.95 -12.78 -3.56
C ALA A 118 -18.08 -11.76 -3.31
N SER A 119 -18.50 -11.02 -4.35
CA SER A 119 -19.60 -10.06 -4.26
C SER A 119 -20.95 -10.75 -3.98
N ILE A 120 -21.22 -11.88 -4.63
CA ILE A 120 -22.43 -12.68 -4.40
C ILE A 120 -22.40 -13.26 -2.98
N ALA A 121 -21.30 -13.89 -2.57
CA ALA A 121 -21.14 -14.44 -1.23
C ALA A 121 -21.33 -13.37 -0.14
N ALA A 122 -20.75 -12.19 -0.33
CA ALA A 122 -20.92 -11.06 0.57
C ALA A 122 -22.36 -10.53 0.60
N GLY A 123 -23.03 -10.47 -0.55
CA GLY A 123 -24.44 -10.09 -0.66
C GLY A 123 -25.36 -11.05 0.10
N VAL A 124 -25.17 -12.35 -0.08
CA VAL A 124 -25.94 -13.40 0.63
C VAL A 124 -25.66 -13.34 2.12
N ALA A 125 -24.39 -13.28 2.53
CA ALA A 125 -24.01 -13.19 3.95
C ALA A 125 -24.64 -11.97 4.65
N LYS A 126 -24.77 -10.85 3.93
CA LYS A 126 -25.40 -9.64 4.45
C LYS A 126 -26.89 -9.83 4.77
N LEU A 127 -27.60 -10.71 4.05
CA LEU A 127 -28.99 -11.08 4.37
C LEU A 127 -29.11 -11.77 5.73
N PHE A 128 -28.04 -12.43 6.18
CA PHE A 128 -27.94 -13.06 7.49
C PHE A 128 -27.24 -12.16 8.54
N GLY A 129 -27.03 -10.88 8.25
CA GLY A 129 -26.37 -9.93 9.14
C GLY A 129 -24.85 -10.07 9.24
N ILE A 130 -24.23 -10.92 8.41
CA ILE A 130 -22.78 -11.17 8.42
C ILE A 130 -22.11 -10.22 7.42
N ASN A 131 -21.19 -9.39 7.91
CA ASN A 131 -20.44 -8.41 7.12
C ASN A 131 -19.01 -8.89 6.84
N GLY A 132 -18.41 -8.37 5.77
CA GLY A 132 -16.98 -8.56 5.47
C GLY A 132 -16.59 -9.86 4.76
N VAL A 133 -17.56 -10.71 4.40
CA VAL A 133 -17.32 -11.98 3.67
C VAL A 133 -16.60 -11.79 2.34
N PHE A 134 -16.71 -10.61 1.71
CA PHE A 134 -15.98 -10.29 0.48
C PHE A 134 -14.44 -10.45 0.62
N TYR A 135 -13.90 -10.20 1.81
CA TYR A 135 -12.45 -10.19 2.07
C TYR A 135 -11.93 -11.48 2.73
N ARG A 136 -12.79 -12.46 2.97
CA ARG A 136 -12.44 -13.76 3.57
C ARG A 136 -12.22 -14.77 2.46
#